data_AF-A0A934FUY9-F1
#
_entry.id   AF-A0A934FUY9-F1
#
_cell.length_a   1.000
_cell.length_b   1.000
_cell.length_c   1.000
_cell.angle_alpha   90.00
_cell.angle_beta   90.00
_cell.angle_gamma   90.00
#
_symmetry.space_group_name_H-M   'P 1'
#
loop_
_entity.id
_entity.type
_entity.pdbx_description
1 polymer ?
#
loop_
_entity_poly.entity_id
_entity_poly.type
_entity_poly.pdbx_seq_one_letter_code
_entity_poly.pdbx_strand_id
1 'polypeptide(L)'
;MENALVIALVIAVIAVIFVSLTFKIVPQQNAFVVERLGKYDRTLTPGLKFLIPFIENVAYRHSLKEVPLDVPSQVCITRDNTQL
;
A
#
# COMPACT_ATOMS: atom_id res chain seq x y z
N MET A 1 3.64 -42.49 13.92
CA MET A 1 4.00 -41.34 14.78
C MET A 1 4.78 -40.30 13.99
N GLU A 2 5.85 -40.68 13.28
CA GLU A 2 6.67 -39.75 12.49
C GLU A 2 5.87 -39.02 11.39
N ASN A 3 5.09 -39.74 10.58
CA ASN A 3 4.29 -39.12 9.51
C ASN A 3 3.22 -38.14 10.04
N ALA A 4 2.64 -38.41 11.22
CA ALA A 4 1.64 -37.53 11.83
C ALA A 4 2.28 -36.22 12.32
N LEU A 5 3.49 -36.29 12.88
CA LEU A 5 4.29 -35.13 13.25
C LEU A 5 4.68 -34.29 12.01
N VAL A 6 5.09 -34.95 10.93
CA VAL A 6 5.40 -34.27 9.66
C VAL A 6 4.16 -33.57 9.09
N ILE A 7 3.00 -34.24 9.06
CA ILE A 7 1.75 -33.64 8.57
C ILE A 7 1.33 -32.44 9.45
N ALA A 8 1.41 -32.58 10.78
CA ALA A 8 1.10 -31.49 11.70
C ALA A 8 2.02 -30.28 11.51
N LEU A 9 3.31 -30.52 11.27
CA LEU A 9 4.29 -29.47 11.02
C LEU A 9 4.03 -28.76 9.69
N VAL A 10 3.69 -29.51 8.62
CA VAL A 10 3.32 -28.93 7.33
C VAL A 10 2.08 -28.05 7.44
N ILE A 11 1.05 -28.51 8.14
CA ILE A 11 -0.19 -27.72 8.35
C ILE A 11 0.11 -26.45 9.15
N ALA A 12 0.93 -26.54 10.20
CA ALA A 12 1.32 -25.37 10.99
C ALA A 12 2.06 -24.32 10.16
N VAL A 13 2.99 -24.75 9.29
CA VAL A 13 3.71 -23.85 8.39
C VAL A 13 2.75 -23.17 7.41
N ILE A 14 1.83 -23.93 6.81
CA ILE A 14 0.81 -23.37 5.90
C ILE A 14 -0.04 -22.32 6.64
N ALA A 15 -0.51 -22.62 7.85
CA ALA A 15 -1.31 -21.69 8.64
C ALA A 15 -0.57 -20.38 8.92
N VAL A 16 0.71 -20.44 9.29
CA VAL A 16 1.55 -19.24 9.52
C VAL A 16 1.69 -18.41 8.25
N ILE A 17 1.93 -19.05 7.11
CA ILE A 17 2.01 -18.37 5.81
C ILE A 17 0.70 -17.63 5.53
N PHE A 18 -0.45 -18.29 5.64
CA PHE A 18 -1.75 -17.68 5.40
C PHE A 18 -2.02 -16.47 6.30
N VAL A 19 -1.71 -16.57 7.59
CA VAL A 19 -1.88 -15.46 8.54
C VAL A 19 -1.00 -14.26 8.13
N SER A 20 0.26 -14.51 7.76
CA SER A 20 1.19 -13.44 7.39
C SER A 20 0.81 -12.72 6.09
N LEU A 21 0.20 -13.42 5.13
CA LEU A 21 -0.28 -12.79 3.89
C LEU A 21 -1.58 -12.00 4.11
N THR A 22 -2.40 -12.44 5.05
CA THR A 22 -3.73 -11.88 5.32
C THR A 22 -3.67 -10.58 6.10
N PHE A 23 -2.79 -10.51 7.10
CA PHE A 23 -2.68 -9.34 7.96
C PHE A 23 -1.57 -8.41 7.47
N LYS A 24 -1.96 -7.19 7.08
CA LYS A 24 -1.02 -6.16 6.64
C LYS A 24 -1.10 -4.95 7.54
N ILE A 25 0.06 -4.48 7.98
CA ILE A 25 0.19 -3.28 8.79
C ILE A 25 0.45 -2.11 7.85
N VAL A 26 -0.46 -1.15 7.83
CA VAL A 26 -0.28 0.10 7.09
C VAL A 26 0.37 1.12 8.03
N PRO A 27 1.56 1.66 7.68
CA PRO A 27 2.24 2.63 8.51
C PRO A 27 1.46 3.95 8.58
N GLN A 28 1.71 4.70 9.65
CA GLN A 28 1.13 6.04 9.83
C GLN A 28 1.50 6.96 8.67
N GLN A 29 0.60 7.91 8.36
CA GLN A 29 0.73 8.87 7.25
C GLN A 29 0.95 8.22 5.86
N ASN A 30 0.56 6.96 5.69
CA ASN A 30 0.55 6.29 4.39
C ASN A 30 -0.84 5.72 4.12
N ALA A 31 -1.21 5.71 2.85
CA ALA A 31 -2.42 5.10 2.34
C ALA A 31 -2.04 4.05 1.29
N PHE A 32 -2.48 2.81 1.48
CA PHE A 32 -2.20 1.73 0.52
C PHE A 32 -3.43 1.49 -0.34
N VAL A 33 -3.28 1.57 -1.65
CA VAL A 33 -4.36 1.27 -2.60
C VAL A 33 -4.35 -0.22 -2.89
N VAL A 34 -5.51 -0.85 -2.69
CA VAL A 34 -5.73 -2.27 -2.95
C VAL A 34 -6.51 -2.44 -4.23
N GLU A 35 -6.02 -3.34 -5.06
CA GLU A 35 -6.68 -3.78 -6.28
C GLU A 35 -7.16 -5.23 -6.13
N ARG A 36 -8.32 -5.51 -6.70
CA ARG A 36 -8.91 -6.84 -6.81
C ARG A 36 -8.95 -7.22 -8.29
N LEU A 37 -8.15 -8.21 -8.69
CA LEU A 37 -8.07 -8.69 -10.08
C LEU A 37 -7.87 -7.56 -11.12
N GLY A 38 -7.02 -6.58 -10.80
CA GLY A 38 -6.70 -5.45 -11.69
C GLY A 38 -7.72 -4.30 -11.68
N LYS A 39 -8.72 -4.32 -10.79
CA LYS A 39 -9.62 -3.20 -10.54
C LYS A 39 -9.39 -2.61 -9.17
N TYR A 40 -9.53 -1.29 -9.04
CA TYR A 40 -9.55 -0.64 -7.73
C TYR A 40 -10.66 -1.22 -6.86
N ASP A 41 -10.34 -1.56 -5.61
CA ASP A 41 -11.30 -2.01 -4.61
C ASP A 41 -11.45 -0.98 -3.49
N ARG A 42 -10.35 -0.69 -2.78
CA ARG A 42 -10.37 0.23 -1.63
C ARG A 42 -9.00 0.79 -1.31
N THR A 43 -8.99 1.89 -0.54
CA THR A 43 -7.78 2.47 0.03
C THR A 43 -7.68 2.12 1.52
N LEU A 44 -6.58 1.49 1.93
CA LEU A 44 -6.28 1.14 3.31
C LEU A 44 -5.64 2.33 4.03
N THR A 45 -6.32 2.77 5.09
CA THR A 45 -5.81 3.76 6.04
C THR A 45 -4.82 3.14 7.03
N PRO A 46 -4.01 3.95 7.74
CA PRO A 46 -3.07 3.46 8.75
C PRO A 46 -3.70 2.49 9.77
N GLY A 47 -2.90 1.53 10.22
CA GLY A 47 -3.29 0.50 11.19
C GLY A 47 -3.28 -0.93 10.62
N LEU A 48 -3.75 -1.89 11.43
CA LEU A 48 -3.87 -3.28 11.02
C LEU A 48 -5.06 -3.45 10.09
N LYS A 49 -4.82 -4.00 8.90
CA LYS A 49 -5.84 -4.21 7.88
C LYS A 49 -5.80 -5.66 7.39
N PHE A 50 -6.99 -6.16 7.07
CA PHE A 50 -7.20 -7.48 6.51
C PHE A 50 -7.22 -7.40 4.98
N LEU A 51 -6.44 -8.27 4.34
CA LEU A 51 -6.46 -8.47 2.91
C LEU A 51 -6.75 -9.94 2.64
N ILE A 52 -7.56 -10.19 1.62
CA ILE A 52 -7.80 -11.55 1.15
C ILE A 52 -6.57 -11.96 0.32
N PRO A 53 -5.76 -12.93 0.80
CA PRO A 53 -4.59 -13.37 0.06
C PRO A 53 -5.02 -13.90 -1.31
N PHE A 54 -4.15 -13.78 -2.32
CA PHE A 54 -4.33 -14.20 -3.72
C PHE A 54 -5.28 -13.35 -4.58
N ILE A 55 -6.38 -12.83 -4.04
CA ILE A 55 -7.34 -12.03 -4.82
C ILE A 55 -7.00 -10.54 -4.76
N GLU A 56 -6.60 -10.06 -3.58
CA GLU A 56 -6.32 -8.64 -3.32
C GLU A 56 -4.80 -8.41 -3.29
N ASN A 57 -4.35 -7.40 -4.05
CA ASN A 57 -2.95 -6.98 -4.08
C ASN A 57 -2.82 -5.49 -3.74
N VAL A 58 -1.77 -5.13 -3.00
CA VAL A 58 -1.44 -3.72 -2.75
C VAL A 58 -0.69 -3.19 -3.96
N ALA A 59 -1.37 -2.44 -4.82
CA ALA A 59 -0.80 -1.94 -6.06
C ALA A 59 0.01 -0.65 -5.85
N TYR A 60 -0.46 0.24 -4.98
CA TYR A 60 0.19 1.53 -4.77
C TYR A 60 0.28 1.90 -3.29
N ARG A 61 1.36 2.59 -2.92
CA ARG A 61 1.57 3.13 -1.57
C ARG A 61 1.75 4.62 -1.69
N HIS A 62 0.76 5.37 -1.26
CA HIS A 62 0.79 6.82 -1.28
C HIS A 62 1.16 7.37 0.09
N SER A 63 2.09 8.32 0.12
CA SER A 63 2.38 9.10 1.32
C SER A 63 1.33 10.20 1.46
N LEU A 64 0.71 10.31 2.63
CA LEU A 64 -0.22 11.39 2.97
C LEU A 64 0.50 12.63 3.49
N LYS A 65 1.83 12.66 3.43
CA LYS A 65 2.65 13.81 3.82
C LYS A 65 2.54 14.90 2.75
N GLU A 66 2.48 16.15 3.20
CA GLU A 66 2.56 17.31 2.33
C GLU A 66 3.93 17.33 1.63
N VAL A 67 3.92 17.57 0.32
CA VAL A 67 5.11 17.68 -0.51
C VAL A 67 5.13 19.10 -1.11
N PRO A 68 6.21 19.87 -0.93
CA PRO A 68 6.32 21.18 -1.56
C PRO A 68 6.34 21.00 -3.08
N LEU A 69 5.51 21.78 -3.78
CA LEU A 69 5.55 21.85 -5.24
C LEU A 69 6.53 22.94 -5.64
N ASP A 70 7.65 22.54 -6.24
CA ASP A 70 8.58 23.49 -6.84
C ASP A 70 7.95 24.09 -8.10
N VAL A 71 7.75 25.41 -8.07
CA VAL A 71 7.25 26.17 -9.22
C VAL A 71 8.47 26.67 -9.99
N PRO A 72 8.63 26.31 -11.27
CA PRO A 72 9.73 26.84 -12.07
C PRO A 72 9.55 28.35 -12.26
N SER A 73 10.65 29.09 -12.33
CA SER A 73 10.60 30.52 -12.65
C SER A 73 10.00 30.72 -14.05
N GLN A 74 9.03 31.63 -14.15
CA GLN A 74 8.39 32.00 -15.41
C GLN A 74 8.71 33.46 -15.70
N VAL A 75 9.18 33.73 -16.91
CA VAL A 75 9.32 35.11 -17.41
C VAL A 75 7.93 35.67 -17.59
N CYS A 76 7.57 36.66 -16.78
CA CYS A 76 6.26 37.28 -16.81
C CYS A 76 6.38 38.77 -17.12
N ILE A 77 5.49 39.25 -18.00
CA ILE A 77 5.36 40.67 -18.32
C ILE A 77 4.18 41.20 -17.51
N THR A 78 4.44 42.16 -16.63
CA THR A 78 3.37 42.82 -15.86
C THR A 78 2.49 43.67 -16.77
N ARG A 79 1.31 44.07 -16.29
CA ARG A 79 0.38 44.95 -17.04
C ARG A 79 1.04 46.28 -17.45
N ASP A 80 2.03 46.72 -16.69
CA ASP A 80 2.77 47.95 -16.92
C ASP A 80 3.98 47.77 -17.87
N ASN A 81 4.03 46.64 -18.58
CA ASN A 81 5.06 46.32 -19.57
C ASN A 81 6.48 46.24 -18.98
N THR A 82 6.61 45.71 -17.76
CA THR A 82 7.90 45.41 -17.12
C THR A 82 8.10 43.91 -16.99
N GLN A 83 9.33 43.45 -17.25
CA GLN A 83 9.73 42.04 -17.16
C GLN A 83 10.31 41.76 -15.77
N LEU A 84 9.90 40.65 -15.14
CA LEU A 84 10.40 40.14 -13.85
C LEU A 84 11.10 38.78 -14.04
#